data_AF-K2E630-F1
#
_entry.id   AF-K2E630-F1
#
_cell.length_a   1.000
_cell.length_b   1.000
_cell.length_c   1.000
_cell.angle_alpha   90.00
_cell.angle_beta   90.00
_cell.angle_gamma   90.00
#
_symmetry.space_group_name_H-M   'P 1'
#
loop_
_entity.id
_entity.type
_entity.pdbx_description
1 polymer ?
#
loop_
_entity_poly.entity_id
_entity_poly.type
_entity_poly.pdbx_seq_one_letter_code
_entity_poly.pdbx_strand_id
1 'polypeptide(L)'
;MNEVIKLILNKTDVVRNIYKRVVKKERAPNWYPYNPICQKCGKIGTTSVYKWDGKYVYYRCEPKMVEWAAGCSYEGKVEPINENGKLVWKLDWP
;
A
#
# COMPACT_ATOMS: atom_id res chain seq x y z
N MET A 1 7.17 -3.76 -13.98
CA MET A 1 5.87 -3.67 -13.27
C MET A 1 5.06 -4.97 -13.37
N ASN A 2 4.41 -5.39 -12.28
CA ASN A 2 3.45 -6.51 -12.32
C ASN A 2 2.06 -6.03 -12.77
N GLU A 3 1.47 -6.69 -13.77
CA GLU A 3 0.17 -6.30 -14.36
C GLU A 3 -1.02 -6.46 -13.40
N VAL A 4 -1.02 -7.46 -12.52
CA VAL A 4 -2.07 -7.68 -11.51
C VAL A 4 -2.04 -6.56 -10.47
N ILE A 5 -0.85 -6.22 -9.98
CA ILE A 5 -0.69 -5.12 -9.00
C ILE A 5 -1.13 -3.80 -9.62
N LYS A 6 -0.73 -3.54 -10.87
CA LYS A 6 -1.15 -2.36 -11.62
C LYS A 6 -2.67 -2.28 -11.78
N LEU A 7 -3.32 -3.39 -12.12
CA LEU A 7 -4.78 -3.45 -12.26
C LEU A 7 -5.48 -3.10 -10.94
N ILE A 8 -5.01 -3.67 -9.82
CA ILE A 8 -5.58 -3.41 -8.50
C ILE A 8 -5.38 -1.94 -8.09
N LEU A 9 -4.19 -1.38 -8.31
CA LEU A 9 -3.89 0.02 -8.02
C LEU A 9 -4.74 0.97 -8.87
N ASN A 10 -4.95 0.65 -10.15
CA ASN A 10 -5.81 1.43 -11.05
C ASN A 10 -7.28 1.38 -10.63
N LYS A 11 -7.74 0.26 -10.05
CA LYS A 11 -9.12 0.06 -9.57
C LYS A 11 -9.25 0.20 -8.05
N THR A 12 -8.42 1.02 -7.44
CA THR A 12 -8.39 1.19 -5.98
C THR A 12 -9.74 1.70 -5.44
N ASP A 13 -10.47 2.50 -6.20
CA ASP A 13 -11.83 2.94 -5.87
C ASP A 13 -12.80 1.76 -5.73
N VAL A 14 -12.74 0.78 -6.64
CA VAL A 14 -13.53 -0.46 -6.58
C VAL A 14 -13.16 -1.25 -5.34
N VAL A 15 -11.85 -1.38 -5.06
CA VAL A 15 -11.36 -2.05 -3.84
C VAL A 15 -11.89 -1.35 -2.58
N ARG A 16 -11.84 -0.03 -2.50
CA ARG A 16 -12.38 0.73 -1.35
C ARG A 16 -13.88 0.49 -1.18
N ASN A 17 -14.64 0.45 -2.28
CA ASN A 17 -16.07 0.14 -2.26
C ASN A 17 -16.36 -1.28 -1.74
N ILE A 18 -15.56 -2.27 -2.15
CA ILE A 18 -15.67 -3.64 -1.64
C ILE A 18 -15.35 -3.69 -0.13
N TYR A 19 -14.29 -3.01 0.31
CA TYR A 19 -13.94 -2.92 1.73
C TYR A 19 -15.06 -2.26 2.55
N LYS A 20 -15.69 -1.21 2.03
CA LYS A 20 -16.84 -0.57 2.68
C LYS A 20 -18.03 -1.51 2.80
N ARG A 21 -18.35 -2.28 1.74
CA ARG A 21 -19.52 -3.18 1.73
C ARG A 21 -19.31 -4.47 2.53
N VAL A 22 -18.17 -5.13 2.34
CA VAL A 22 -17.89 -6.46 2.90
C VAL A 22 -17.24 -6.36 4.27
N VAL A 23 -16.23 -5.50 4.41
CA VAL A 23 -15.46 -5.36 5.65
C VAL A 23 -16.10 -4.33 6.59
N LYS A 24 -17.12 -3.58 6.13
CA LYS A 24 -17.75 -2.47 6.84
C LYS A 24 -16.73 -1.45 7.36
N LYS A 25 -15.60 -1.32 6.67
CA LYS A 25 -14.49 -0.42 7.05
C LYS A 25 -14.24 0.56 5.92
N GLU A 26 -14.45 1.83 6.22
CA GLU A 26 -14.09 2.90 5.30
C GLU A 26 -12.57 3.08 5.27
N ARG A 27 -12.06 3.33 4.06
CA ARG A 27 -10.67 3.65 3.80
C ARG A 27 -10.62 5.07 3.25
N ALA A 28 -9.58 5.79 3.64
CA ALA A 28 -9.38 7.16 3.19
C ALA A 28 -9.27 7.23 1.65
N PRO A 29 -9.68 8.34 0.99
CA PRO A 29 -9.60 8.48 -0.46
C PRO A 29 -8.19 8.37 -1.03
N ASN A 30 -7.17 8.66 -0.23
CA ASN A 30 -5.76 8.56 -0.58
C ASN A 30 -5.15 7.20 -0.21
N TRP A 31 -5.93 6.24 0.30
CA TRP A 31 -5.43 4.91 0.63
C TRP A 31 -5.34 4.03 -0.62
N TYR A 32 -4.23 3.30 -0.73
CA TYR A 32 -3.98 2.30 -1.78
C TYR A 32 -3.64 0.93 -1.16
N PRO A 33 -4.09 -0.18 -1.76
CA PRO A 33 -3.96 -1.53 -1.23
C PRO A 33 -2.57 -2.16 -1.45
N TYR A 34 -1.50 -1.39 -1.28
CA TYR A 34 -0.13 -1.86 -1.49
C TYR A 34 0.77 -1.37 -0.36
N ASN A 35 1.60 -2.28 0.15
CA ASN A 35 2.58 -2.02 1.22
C ASN A 35 3.98 -2.19 0.63
N PRO A 36 4.67 -1.10 0.26
CA PRO A 36 6.04 -1.16 -0.23
C PRO A 36 7.01 -1.45 0.92
N ILE A 37 8.13 -2.09 0.61
CA ILE A 37 9.25 -2.21 1.54
C ILE A 37 9.95 -0.85 1.61
N CYS A 38 10.11 -0.30 2.82
CA CYS A 38 10.79 0.98 2.98
C CYS A 38 12.24 0.89 2.54
N GLN A 39 12.64 1.71 1.57
CA GLN A 39 14.02 1.74 1.03
C GLN A 39 15.07 2.16 2.06
N LYS A 40 14.66 2.84 3.15
CA LYS A 40 15.57 3.29 4.21
C LYS A 40 15.72 2.29 5.36
N CYS A 41 14.64 1.64 5.79
CA CYS A 41 14.67 0.77 6.99
C CYS A 41 14.24 -0.68 6.75
N GLY A 42 13.86 -1.05 5.52
CA GLY A 42 13.45 -2.40 5.15
C GLY A 42 12.09 -2.84 5.71
N LYS A 43 11.39 -2.00 6.47
CA LYS A 43 10.09 -2.35 7.06
C LYS A 43 8.95 -2.19 6.07
N ILE A 44 8.00 -3.11 6.12
CA ILE A 44 6.75 -3.10 5.33
C ILE A 44 5.51 -2.74 6.18
N GLY A 45 5.52 -3.09 7.47
CA GLY A 45 4.35 -2.89 8.35
C GLY A 45 4.11 -1.43 8.78
N THR A 46 5.03 -0.53 8.45
CA THR A 46 4.96 0.90 8.77
C THR A 46 4.86 1.78 7.53
N THR A 47 4.70 1.20 6.33
CA THR A 47 4.59 1.98 5.09
C THR A 47 3.12 2.17 4.70
N SER A 48 2.79 3.41 4.33
CA SER A 48 1.46 3.80 3.86
C SER A 48 1.58 4.47 2.50
N VAL A 49 0.92 3.90 1.48
CA VAL A 49 0.85 4.48 0.13
C VAL A 49 -0.25 5.52 0.09
N TYR A 50 0.09 6.74 -0.31
CA TYR A 50 -0.83 7.88 -0.38
C TYR A 50 -1.11 8.35 -1.81
N LYS A 51 -0.34 7.90 -2.80
CA LYS A 51 -0.52 8.28 -4.21
C LYS A 51 -0.04 7.18 -5.16
N TRP A 52 -0.74 7.05 -6.28
CA TRP A 52 -0.39 6.22 -7.42
C TRP A 52 -0.51 7.06 -8.69
N ASP A 53 0.52 7.08 -9.54
CA ASP A 53 0.54 7.87 -10.78
C ASP A 53 0.48 7.02 -12.07
N GLY A 54 0.23 5.72 -11.95
CA GLY A 54 0.23 4.77 -13.07
C GLY A 54 1.57 4.09 -13.33
N LYS A 55 2.67 4.60 -12.73
CA LYS A 55 4.01 4.00 -12.79
C LYS A 55 4.64 3.80 -11.41
N TYR A 56 4.49 4.76 -10.51
CA TYR A 56 5.09 4.78 -9.18
C TYR A 56 4.03 4.91 -8.09
N VAL A 57 4.20 4.12 -7.03
CA VAL A 57 3.51 4.31 -5.75
C VAL A 57 4.35 5.23 -4.87
N TYR A 58 3.73 6.26 -4.30
CA TYR A 58 4.36 7.16 -3.34
C TYR A 58 3.91 6.74 -1.94
N TYR A 59 4.88 6.57 -1.06
CA TYR A 59 4.63 6.07 0.28
C TYR A 59 5.40 6.86 1.34
N ARG A 60 4.87 6.82 2.55
CA ARG A 60 5.53 7.32 3.75
C ARG A 60 5.71 6.17 4.74
N CYS A 61 6.89 6.07 5.34
CA CYS A 61 7.18 5.17 6.45
C CYS A 61 6.80 5.87 7.77
N GLU A 62 5.58 5.62 8.23
CA GLU A 62 4.96 6.33 9.35
C GLU A 62 5.54 5.87 10.70
N PRO A 63 6.00 6.81 11.56
CA PRO A 63 6.64 6.48 12.84
C PRO A 63 5.77 5.68 13.80
N LYS A 64 4.46 5.92 13.78
CA LYS A 64 3.50 5.32 14.71
C LYS A 64 2.31 4.71 13.96
N MET A 65 2.60 3.94 12.90
CA MET A 65 1.55 3.22 12.17
C MET A 65 1.00 2.02 12.93
N VAL A 66 1.87 1.35 13.69
CA VAL A 66 1.58 0.15 14.48
C VAL A 66 2.28 0.26 15.83
N GLU A 67 1.74 -0.38 16.86
CA GLU A 67 2.29 -0.33 18.21
C GLU A 67 3.62 -1.10 18.34
N TRP A 68 3.81 -2.15 17.54
CA TRP A 68 4.95 -3.06 17.63
C TRP A 68 6.16 -2.67 16.78
N ALA A 69 6.06 -1.62 15.96
CA ALA A 69 7.17 -1.14 15.14
C ALA A 69 7.12 0.35 14.89
N ALA A 70 8.28 1.01 15.06
CA ALA A 70 8.47 2.41 14.68
C ALA A 70 8.95 2.53 13.24
N GLY A 71 8.25 3.34 12.43
CA GLY A 71 8.71 3.76 11.11
C GLY A 71 9.83 4.82 11.17
N CYS A 72 10.50 5.06 10.05
CA CYS A 72 11.67 5.93 9.97
C CYS A 72 11.40 7.33 9.37
N SER A 73 10.12 7.72 9.24
CA SER A 73 9.63 8.96 8.62
C SER A 73 10.04 9.17 7.16
N TYR A 74 10.61 8.16 6.52
CA TYR A 74 11.08 8.29 5.14
C TYR A 74 9.91 8.35 4.17
N GLU A 75 9.97 9.28 3.22
CA GLU A 75 9.11 9.31 2.05
C GLU A 75 9.89 8.88 0.82
N GLY A 76 9.28 8.02 0.03
CA GLY A 76 9.88 7.52 -1.19
C GLY A 76 8.82 7.18 -2.21
N LYS A 77 9.31 6.78 -3.39
CA LYS A 77 8.48 6.24 -4.45
C LYS A 77 9.12 4.99 -5.00
N VAL A 78 8.30 3.99 -5.31
CA VAL A 78 8.76 2.73 -5.91
C VAL A 78 7.85 2.34 -7.06
N GLU A 79 8.42 1.69 -8.08
CA GLU A 79 7.63 1.03 -9.10
C GLU A 79 7.17 -0.33 -8.54
N PRO A 80 5.86 -0.60 -8.42
CA PRO A 80 5.38 -1.82 -7.79
C PRO A 80 5.76 -3.06 -8.61
N ILE A 81 6.64 -3.87 -8.03
CA ILE A 81 7.06 -5.19 -8.51
C ILE A 81 6.85 -6.20 -7.38
N ASN A 82 6.90 -7.50 -7.68
CA ASN A 82 6.64 -8.55 -6.69
C ASN A 82 7.63 -8.56 -5.51
N GLU A 83 8.83 -8.02 -5.72
CA GLU A 83 9.94 -8.12 -4.77
C GLU A 83 10.05 -6.92 -3.83
N ASN A 84 9.45 -5.77 -4.16
CA ASN A 84 9.63 -4.53 -3.41
C ASN A 84 8.42 -4.12 -2.57
N GLY A 85 7.45 -5.00 -2.41
CA GLY A 85 6.26 -4.77 -1.62
C GLY A 85 5.24 -5.89 -1.79
N LYS A 86 4.14 -5.78 -1.05
CA LYS A 86 3.03 -6.73 -1.14
C LYS A 86 1.69 -6.01 -1.19
N LEU A 87 0.72 -6.66 -1.83
CA LEU A 87 -0.67 -6.28 -1.70
C LEU A 87 -1.13 -6.51 -0.24
N VAL A 88 -2.17 -5.80 0.17
CA VAL A 88 -2.79 -6.07 1.47
C VAL A 88 -3.37 -7.48 1.50
N TRP A 89 -3.21 -8.17 2.63
CA TRP A 89 -3.51 -9.61 2.77
C TRP A 89 -4.88 -10.07 2.23
N LYS A 90 -5.94 -9.24 2.35
CA LYS A 90 -7.28 -9.60 1.83
C LYS A 90 -7.36 -9.66 0.30
N LEU A 91 -6.36 -9.12 -0.40
CA LEU A 91 -6.23 -9.13 -1.86
C LEU A 91 -5.12 -10.06 -2.34
N ASP A 92 -4.34 -10.63 -1.41
CA ASP A 92 -3.19 -11.51 -1.69
C ASP A 92 -3.50 -13.00 -1.38
N TRP A 93 -4.78 -13.32 -1.09
CA TRP A 93 -5.23 -14.68 -0.80
C TRP A 93 -5.90 -15.30 -2.05
N PRO A 94 -5.56 -16.55 -2.42
CA PRO A 94 -6.15 -17.25 -3.57
C PRO A 94 -7.64 -17.60 -3.37
#